data_AF-A0A0L8K8X3-F1
#
_entry.id   AF-A0A0L8K8X3-F1
#
_cell.length_a   1.000
_cell.length_b   1.000
_cell.length_c   1.000
_cell.angle_alpha   90.00
_cell.angle_beta   90.00
_cell.angle_gamma   90.00
#
_symmetry.space_group_name_H-M   'P 1'
#
loop_
_entity.id
_entity.type
_entity.pdbx_description
1 polymer ?
#
loop_
_entity_poly.entity_id
_entity_poly.type
_entity_poly.pdbx_seq_one_letter_code
_entity_poly.pdbx_strand_id
1 'polypeptide(L)'
;DMQFGDEGFIEFNRQMRSAYPEIRLDIKRVIAEGDLVVTHSHLILEPGKPGQALADIFRLENGRIVEHWDVIQDVPETSADYVGMF
;
A
#
# COMPACT_ATOMS: atom_id res chain seq x y z
N ASP A 1 -7.43 4.80 -20.42
CA ASP A 1 -7.65 6.03 -19.63
C ASP A 1 -7.80 5.66 -18.18
N MET A 2 -6.92 6.18 -17.31
CA MET A 2 -7.06 6.02 -15.86
C MET A 2 -8.24 6.88 -15.44
N GLN A 3 -9.31 6.23 -14.98
CA GLN A 3 -10.39 6.93 -14.31
C GLN A 3 -9.84 7.44 -12.96
N PHE A 4 -10.07 8.70 -12.64
CA PHE A 4 -9.71 9.29 -11.35
C PHE A 4 -10.87 9.11 -10.36
N GLY A 5 -10.61 9.23 -9.06
CA GLY A 5 -11.65 9.11 -8.03
C GLY A 5 -11.97 7.66 -7.65
N ASP A 6 -13.13 7.47 -7.02
CA ASP A 6 -13.55 6.20 -6.41
C ASP A 6 -13.75 5.08 -7.43
N GLU A 7 -14.38 5.35 -8.58
CA GLU A 7 -14.57 4.37 -9.65
C GLU A 7 -13.22 3.87 -10.19
N GLY A 8 -12.26 4.77 -10.38
CA GLY A 8 -10.90 4.45 -10.79
C GLY A 8 -10.17 3.56 -9.80
N PHE A 9 -10.27 3.90 -8.51
CA PHE A 9 -9.65 3.12 -7.44
C PHE A 9 -10.26 1.72 -7.32
N ILE A 10 -11.59 1.61 -7.43
CA ILE A 10 -12.30 0.33 -7.39
C ILE A 10 -11.85 -0.56 -8.55
N GLU A 11 -11.76 0.01 -9.76
CA GLU A 11 -11.37 -0.74 -10.95
C GLU A 11 -9.90 -1.17 -10.89
N PHE A 12 -9.00 -0.30 -10.45
CA PHE A 12 -7.60 -0.66 -10.19
C PHE A 12 -7.50 -1.85 -9.22
N ASN A 13 -8.23 -1.81 -8.10
CA ASN A 13 -8.24 -2.92 -7.14
C ASN A 13 -8.74 -4.24 -7.73
N ARG A 14 -9.76 -4.19 -8.59
CA ARG A 14 -10.26 -5.38 -9.30
C ARG A 14 -9.20 -5.94 -10.23
N GLN A 15 -8.53 -5.10 -11.01
CA GLN A 15 -7.47 -5.51 -11.93
C GLN A 15 -6.29 -6.13 -11.17
N MET A 16 -5.84 -5.50 -10.08
CA MET A 16 -4.76 -6.04 -9.24
C MET A 16 -5.10 -7.42 -8.68
N ARG A 17 -6.31 -7.62 -8.15
CA ARG A 17 -6.73 -8.93 -7.61
C ARG A 17 -6.91 -10.00 -8.69
N SER A 18 -7.30 -9.61 -9.90
CA SER A 18 -7.40 -10.52 -11.04
C SER A 18 -6.00 -10.95 -11.53
N ALA A 19 -5.07 -9.99 -11.64
CA ALA A 19 -3.70 -10.23 -12.09
C ALA A 19 -2.87 -11.00 -11.05
N TYR A 20 -3.11 -10.75 -9.76
CA TYR A 20 -2.39 -11.36 -8.64
C TYR A 20 -3.38 -12.00 -7.64
N PRO A 21 -3.90 -13.21 -7.93
CA PRO A 21 -4.93 -13.85 -7.09
C PRO A 21 -4.50 -14.14 -5.65
N GLU A 22 -3.19 -14.28 -5.43
CA GLU A 22 -2.59 -14.55 -4.12
C GLU A 22 -1.97 -13.30 -3.47
N ILE A 23 -2.31 -12.10 -3.99
CA ILE A 23 -1.85 -10.83 -3.44
C ILE A 23 -2.17 -10.71 -1.94
N ARG A 24 -1.15 -10.35 -1.15
CA ARG A 24 -1.24 -10.15 0.29
C ARG A 24 -0.69 -8.79 0.67
N LEU A 25 -1.44 -8.04 1.47
CA LEU A 25 -1.00 -6.78 2.07
C LEU A 25 -1.00 -6.92 3.59
N ASP A 26 0.17 -6.89 4.20
CA ASP A 26 0.34 -6.95 5.65
C ASP A 26 0.64 -5.56 6.21
N ILE A 27 -0.35 -4.94 6.86
CA ILE A 27 -0.15 -3.67 7.58
C ILE A 27 0.71 -3.94 8.81
N LYS A 28 1.88 -3.29 8.88
CA LYS A 28 2.82 -3.44 10.01
C LYS A 28 2.55 -2.43 11.11
N ARG A 29 2.12 -1.23 10.75
CA ARG A 29 1.77 -0.15 11.68
C ARG A 29 0.88 0.89 10.99
N VAL A 30 0.13 1.59 11.84
CA VAL A 30 -0.71 2.73 11.46
C VAL A 30 -0.36 3.90 12.36
N ILE A 31 -0.19 5.08 11.78
CA ILE A 31 0.07 6.33 12.48
C ILE A 31 -1.04 7.31 12.06
N ALA A 32 -1.63 8.01 13.02
CA ALA A 32 -2.67 9.00 12.73
C ALA A 32 -2.31 10.32 13.41
N GLU A 33 -2.39 11.42 12.66
CA GLU A 33 -2.14 12.77 13.14
C GLU A 33 -3.05 13.76 12.40
N GLY A 34 -3.87 14.52 13.14
CA GLY A 34 -4.83 15.43 12.55
C GLY A 34 -5.85 14.70 11.66
N ASP A 35 -5.97 15.15 10.41
CA ASP A 35 -6.80 14.52 9.38
C ASP A 35 -6.03 13.50 8.52
N LEU A 36 -4.78 13.19 8.86
CA LEU A 36 -3.94 12.24 8.14
C LEU A 36 -3.85 10.89 8.85
N VAL A 37 -3.86 9.82 8.04
CA VAL A 37 -3.56 8.46 8.46
C VAL A 37 -2.50 7.89 7.54
N VAL A 38 -1.43 7.33 8.11
CA VAL A 38 -0.35 6.68 7.38
C VAL A 38 -0.33 5.20 7.73
N THR A 39 -0.30 4.32 6.72
CA THR A 39 -0.02 2.90 6.91
C THR A 39 1.34 2.55 6.35
N HIS A 40 2.15 1.83 7.15
CA HIS A 40 3.36 1.19 6.64
C HIS A 40 3.09 -0.30 6.50
N SER A 41 3.20 -0.82 5.29
CA SER A 41 2.75 -2.17 4.93
C SER A 41 3.70 -2.91 4.01
N HIS A 42 3.63 -4.23 4.07
CA HIS A 42 4.35 -5.15 3.19
C HIS A 42 3.38 -5.74 2.16
N LEU A 43 3.54 -5.37 0.90
CA LEU A 43 2.77 -5.89 -0.22
C LEU A 43 3.53 -7.05 -0.87
N ILE A 44 2.90 -8.21 -0.97
CA ILE A 44 3.43 -9.39 -1.64
C ILE A 44 2.48 -9.71 -2.79
N LEU A 45 2.91 -9.45 -4.02
CA LEU A 45 2.11 -9.72 -5.22
C LEU A 45 2.07 -11.22 -5.56
N GLU A 46 3.19 -11.91 -5.37
CA GLU A 46 3.36 -13.33 -5.67
C GLU A 46 4.02 -14.06 -4.49
N PRO A 47 3.54 -15.26 -4.12
CA PRO A 47 4.16 -16.04 -3.05
C PRO A 47 5.65 -16.30 -3.29
N GLY A 48 6.45 -16.16 -2.24
CA GLY A 48 7.90 -16.40 -2.29
C GLY A 48 8.73 -15.25 -2.88
N LYS A 49 8.11 -14.13 -3.27
CA LYS A 49 8.84 -12.90 -3.64
C LYS A 49 9.09 -12.00 -2.41
N PRO A 50 10.18 -11.20 -2.42
CA PRO A 50 10.44 -10.24 -1.34
C PRO A 50 9.31 -9.23 -1.11
N GLY A 51 8.59 -8.86 -2.16
CA GLY A 51 7.49 -7.89 -2.09
C GLY A 51 7.98 -6.44 -2.04
N GLN A 52 7.09 -5.55 -1.60
CA GLN A 52 7.30 -4.10 -1.58
C GLN A 52 6.93 -3.53 -0.21
N ALA A 53 7.69 -2.56 0.27
CA ALA A 53 7.31 -1.71 1.38
C ALA A 53 6.54 -0.49 0.86
N LEU A 54 5.36 -0.28 1.42
CA LEU A 54 4.47 0.83 1.09
C LEU A 54 4.32 1.74 2.30
N ALA A 55 4.36 3.04 2.07
CA ALA A 55 3.81 4.04 2.96
C ALA A 55 2.61 4.70 2.26
N ASP A 56 1.40 4.25 2.58
CA ASP A 56 0.18 4.90 2.10
C ASP A 56 -0.22 6.01 3.06
N ILE A 57 -0.51 7.19 2.52
CA ILE A 57 -0.92 8.39 3.25
C ILE A 57 -2.33 8.73 2.80
N PHE A 58 -3.24 8.83 3.74
CA PHE A 58 -4.64 9.16 3.50
C PHE A 58 -5.00 10.44 4.22
N ARG A 59 -5.69 11.35 3.53
CA ARG A 59 -6.38 12.48 4.16
C ARG A 59 -7.85 12.17 4.30
N LEU A 60 -8.41 12.45 5.48
CA LEU A 60 -9.78 12.12 5.82
C LEU A 60 -10.62 13.37 6.09
N GLU A 61 -11.83 13.39 5.57
CA GLU A 61 -12.87 14.36 5.94
C GLU A 61 -14.17 13.62 6.26
N ASN A 62 -14.80 13.96 7.38
CA ASN A 62 -16.06 13.36 7.83
C ASN A 62 -16.03 11.81 7.85
N GLY A 63 -14.88 11.24 8.26
CA GLY A 63 -14.66 9.79 8.32
C GLY A 63 -14.50 9.11 6.96
N ARG A 64 -14.29 9.86 5.87
CA ARG A 64 -14.05 9.33 4.52
C ARG A 64 -12.67 9.72 4.03
N ILE A 65 -12.03 8.83 3.28
CA ILE A 65 -10.81 9.14 2.53
C ILE A 65 -11.19 10.09 1.40
N VAL A 66 -10.55 11.25 1.35
CA VAL A 66 -10.76 12.28 0.31
C VAL A 66 -9.50 12.50 -0.53
N GLU A 67 -8.36 11.98 -0.08
CA GLU A 67 -7.08 12.07 -0.78
C GLU A 67 -6.18 10.90 -0.39
N HIS A 68 -5.36 10.42 -1.33
CA HIS A 68 -4.42 9.32 -1.14
C HIS A 68 -3.12 9.60 -1.89
N TRP A 69 -2.00 9.31 -1.25
CA TRP A 69 -0.66 9.28 -1.84
C TRP A 69 0.06 8.04 -1.35
N ASP A 70 1.04 7.58 -2.11
CA ASP A 70 1.90 6.47 -1.72
C ASP A 70 3.39 6.75 -1.95
N VAL A 71 4.21 6.03 -1.19
CA VAL A 71 5.61 5.78 -1.51
C VAL A 71 5.78 4.28 -1.54
N ILE A 72 6.31 3.77 -2.65
CA ILE A 72 6.49 2.33 -2.89
C ILE A 72 7.99 2.07 -3.09
N GLN A 73 8.52 1.08 -2.36
CA GLN A 73 9.89 0.64 -2.48
C GLN A 73 9.97 -0.88 -2.51
N ASP A 74 10.72 -1.44 -3.45
CA ASP A 74 10.97 -2.88 -3.48
C ASP A 74 11.79 -3.32 -2.26
N VAL A 75 11.40 -4.42 -1.63
CA VAL A 75 12.18 -5.03 -0.56
C VAL A 75 13.41 -5.70 -1.19
N PRO A 76 14.64 -5.31 -0.82
CA PRO A 76 15.83 -5.87 -1.44
C PRO A 76 15.99 -7.36 -1.08
N GLU A 77 16.50 -8.17 -2.02
CA GLU A 77 16.76 -9.60 -1.79
C GLU A 77 17.80 -9.84 -0.69
N THR A 78 18.69 -8.86 -0.48
CA THR A 78 19.69 -8.88 0.59
C THR A 78 19.63 -7.56 1.35
N SER A 79 19.54 -7.63 2.68
CA SER A 79 19.61 -6.45 3.54
C SER A 79 21.07 -6.14 3.84
N ALA A 80 21.49 -4.89 3.60
CA ALA A 80 22.77 -4.39 4.11
C ALA A 80 22.70 -4.03 5.60
N ASP A 81 21.48 -3.85 6.15
CA ASP A 81 21.23 -3.31 7.48
C ASP A 81 20.78 -4.40 8.47
N TYR A 82 21.17 -4.20 9.75
CA TYR A 82 20.83 -5.06 10.88
C TYR A 82 19.36 -4.94 11.34
N VAL A 83 18.67 -3.87 10.97
CA VAL A 83 17.26 -3.63 11.27
C VAL A 83 16.50 -3.76 9.95
N GLY A 84 15.65 -4.78 9.85
CA GLY A 84 14.89 -5.05 8.63
C GLY A 84 13.98 -3.89 8.23
N MET A 85 13.50 -3.91 6.98
CA MET A 85 12.66 -2.84 6.41
C MET A 85 11.32 -2.64 7.14
N PHE A 86 10.88 -3.60 7.96
CA PHE A 86 9.61 -3.57 8.68
C PHE A 86 9.79 -3.69 10.19
#